data_AF-A0A8J5UWA0-F1
#
_entry.id   AF-A0A8J5UWA0-F1
#
_cell.length_a   1.000
_cell.length_b   1.000
_cell.length_c   1.000
_cell.angle_alpha   90.00
_cell.angle_beta   90.00
_cell.angle_gamma   90.00
#
_symmetry.space_group_name_H-M   'P 1'
#
loop_
_entity.id
_entity.type
_entity.pdbx_description
1 polymer ?
#
loop_
_entity_poly.entity_id
_entity_poly.type
_entity_poly.pdbx_seq_one_letter_code
_entity_poly.pdbx_strand_id
1 'polypeptide(L)'
;MYSGYVTVDAGAGRALFYWLIEAADAADPESAPLVLWLNGGPGCSSVGYGASEELGAFRINPDGKTLFLNPYPWNKVANMLLLDSLAGVGYSYPNKTGEPEAIHPSVIVSVTA
;
A
#
# COMPACT_ATOMS: atom_id res chain seq x y z
N MET A 1 10.81 2.06 8.13
CA MET A 1 10.00 1.47 7.03
C MET A 1 9.89 -0.03 7.22
N TYR A 2 8.70 -0.60 7.03
CA TYR A 2 8.42 -2.02 7.20
C TYR A 2 7.55 -2.52 6.06
N SER A 3 7.78 -3.74 5.58
CA SER A 3 6.88 -4.40 4.65
C SER A 3 6.71 -5.85 5.01
N GLY A 4 5.58 -6.43 4.63
CA GLY A 4 5.27 -7.80 4.95
C GLY A 4 3.85 -8.17 4.57
N TYR A 5 3.43 -9.32 5.10
CA TYR A 5 2.13 -9.90 4.81
C TYR A 5 1.30 -10.02 6.08
N VAL A 6 0.00 -9.74 5.95
CA VAL A 6 -0.99 -10.03 6.98
C VAL A 6 -1.95 -11.09 6.42
N THR A 7 -1.99 -12.27 7.05
CA THR A 7 -2.95 -13.31 6.70
C THR A 7 -4.35 -12.87 7.08
N VAL A 8 -5.24 -12.77 6.08
CA VAL A 8 -6.64 -12.35 6.26
C VAL A 8 -7.62 -13.51 6.16
N ASP A 9 -7.21 -14.63 5.56
CA ASP A 9 -7.94 -15.91 5.59
C ASP A 9 -6.98 -17.09 5.46
N ALA A 10 -6.72 -17.77 6.58
CA ALA A 10 -5.81 -18.92 6.61
C ALA A 10 -6.36 -20.15 5.87
N GLY A 11 -7.68 -20.33 5.83
CA GLY A 11 -8.33 -21.45 5.15
C GLY A 11 -8.12 -21.36 3.64
N ALA A 12 -8.40 -20.18 3.09
CA ALA A 12 -8.17 -19.82 1.69
C ALA A 12 -6.69 -19.56 1.37
N GLY A 13 -5.82 -19.39 2.37
CA GLY A 13 -4.42 -19.04 2.18
C GLY A 13 -4.20 -17.61 1.68
N ARG A 14 -5.14 -16.68 1.99
CA ARG A 14 -5.06 -15.28 1.56
C ARG A 14 -4.22 -14.46 2.54
N ALA A 15 -3.30 -13.68 1.99
CA ALA A 15 -2.54 -12.69 2.74
C ALA A 15 -2.36 -11.41 1.90
N LEU A 16 -2.57 -10.26 2.54
CA LEU A 16 -2.39 -8.95 1.92
C LEU A 16 -0.99 -8.42 2.21
N PHE A 17 -0.35 -7.84 1.20
CA PHE A 17 0.93 -7.15 1.31
C PHE A 17 0.73 -5.71 1.77
N TYR A 18 1.56 -5.27 2.70
CA TYR A 18 1.62 -3.88 3.14
C TYR A 18 3.03 -3.31 3.03
N TRP A 19 3.11 -1.99 2.86
CA TRP A 19 4.32 -1.21 3.07
C TRP A 19 4.01 -0.01 3.97
N LEU A 20 4.64 0.01 5.14
CA LEU A 20 4.59 1.09 6.11
C LEU A 20 5.83 1.99 5.96
N ILE A 21 5.61 3.27 5.70
CA ILE A 21 6.63 4.31 5.66
C ILE A 21 6.36 5.29 6.79
N GLU A 22 7.27 5.35 7.76
CA GLU A 22 7.12 6.17 8.96
C GLU A 22 7.26 7.67 8.67
N ALA A 23 6.71 8.48 9.58
CA ALA A 23 6.78 9.93 9.51
C ALA A 23 8.24 10.41 9.58
N ALA A 24 8.71 11.11 8.54
CA ALA A 24 10.10 11.52 8.39
C ALA A 24 10.46 12.79 9.19
N ASP A 25 9.53 13.75 9.29
CA ASP A 25 9.78 15.02 9.97
C ASP A 25 9.18 15.05 11.40
N ALA A 26 8.59 13.94 11.85
CA ALA A 26 8.12 13.80 13.23
C ALA A 26 9.30 13.56 14.17
N ALA A 27 9.33 14.27 15.30
CA ALA A 27 10.33 14.04 16.34
C ALA A 27 10.25 12.62 16.93
N ASP A 28 9.03 12.06 16.95
CA ASP A 28 8.73 10.68 17.31
C ASP A 28 7.69 10.13 16.33
N PRO A 29 8.05 9.19 15.44
CA PRO A 29 7.11 8.55 14.53
C PRO A 29 5.93 7.88 15.21
N GLU A 30 6.07 7.36 16.44
CA GLU A 30 4.96 6.69 17.15
C GLU A 30 3.83 7.68 17.52
N SER A 31 4.17 8.95 17.67
CA SER A 31 3.22 10.02 17.96
C SER A 31 2.53 10.59 16.71
N ALA A 32 3.04 10.29 15.52
CA ALA A 32 2.49 10.80 14.26
C ALA A 32 1.23 10.03 13.84
N PRO A 33 0.26 10.69 13.16
CA PRO A 33 -0.94 10.02 12.65
C PRO A 33 -0.61 8.84 11.74
N LEU A 34 -1.43 7.78 11.80
CA LEU A 34 -1.40 6.68 10.83
C LEU A 34 -2.43 6.94 9.73
N VAL A 35 -1.97 6.94 8.48
CA VAL A 35 -2.81 7.09 7.28
C VAL A 35 -2.76 5.80 6.49
N LEU A 36 -3.91 5.14 6.34
CA LEU A 36 -4.10 4.04 5.40
C LEU A 36 -4.40 4.60 4.01
N TRP A 37 -3.61 4.19 3.02
CA TRP A 37 -3.81 4.55 1.62
C TRP A 37 -4.17 3.34 0.77
N LEU A 38 -5.21 3.49 -0.05
CA LEU A 38 -5.76 2.46 -0.91
C LEU A 38 -5.98 3.03 -2.31
N ASN A 39 -5.26 2.49 -3.29
CA ASN A 39 -5.57 2.75 -4.69
C ASN A 39 -6.79 1.93 -5.13
N GLY A 40 -7.57 2.52 -6.03
CA GLY A 40 -8.82 1.94 -6.53
C GLY A 40 -8.63 1.00 -7.72
N GLY A 41 -9.48 1.15 -8.74
CA GLY A 41 -9.49 0.27 -9.91
C GLY A 41 -10.88 -0.31 -10.12
N PRO A 42 -11.14 -1.59 -9.77
CA PRO A 42 -10.46 -2.51 -8.84
C PRO A 42 -9.18 -3.17 -9.37
N GLY A 43 -8.27 -3.58 -8.47
CA GLY A 43 -7.11 -4.40 -8.81
C GLY A 43 -5.78 -3.66 -8.96
N CYS A 44 -5.75 -2.34 -8.78
CA CYS A 44 -4.52 -1.55 -8.85
C CYS A 44 -3.77 -1.59 -7.50
N SER A 45 -2.45 -1.71 -7.57
CA SER A 45 -1.59 -1.77 -6.38
C SER A 45 -1.43 -0.38 -5.74
N SER A 46 -1.62 -0.30 -4.43
CA SER A 46 -1.33 0.90 -3.64
C SER A 46 0.18 1.15 -3.54
N VAL A 47 0.99 0.09 -3.60
CA VAL A 47 2.45 0.20 -3.65
C VAL A 47 2.92 0.69 -5.02
N GLY A 48 2.33 0.15 -6.09
CA GLY A 48 2.61 0.56 -7.47
C GLY A 48 2.28 2.04 -7.70
N TYR A 49 1.05 2.46 -7.39
CA TYR A 49 0.61 3.84 -7.63
C TYR A 49 0.91 4.76 -6.44
N GLY A 50 0.24 4.55 -5.31
CA GLY A 50 0.36 5.40 -4.12
C GLY A 50 1.79 5.65 -3.67
N ALA A 51 2.58 4.58 -3.46
CA ALA A 51 3.95 4.72 -2.97
C ALA A 51 4.92 5.21 -4.04
N SER A 52 4.80 4.72 -5.28
CA SER A 52 5.85 4.93 -6.29
C SER A 52 5.57 6.09 -7.25
N GLU A 53 4.30 6.44 -7.46
CA GLU A 53 3.84 7.38 -8.49
C GLU A 53 2.99 8.55 -7.94
N GLU A 54 2.63 8.56 -6.66
CA GLU A 54 1.77 9.59 -6.08
C GLU A 54 2.39 10.23 -4.82
N LEU A 55 2.16 9.64 -3.64
CA LEU A 55 2.39 10.30 -2.35
C LEU A 55 3.55 9.73 -1.53
N GLY A 56 4.17 8.64 -1.98
CA GLY A 56 5.23 7.98 -1.24
C GLY A 56 6.55 8.76 -1.22
N ALA A 57 7.47 8.27 -0.38
CA ALA A 57 8.76 8.91 -0.11
C ALA A 57 9.69 8.94 -1.34
N PHE A 58 9.52 7.99 -2.26
CA PHE A 58 10.42 7.78 -3.39
C PHE A 58 9.67 7.76 -4.71
N ARG A 59 10.35 8.17 -5.77
CA ARG A 59 9.95 8.02 -7.16
C ARG A 59 10.97 7.16 -7.89
N ILE A 60 10.51 6.41 -8.87
CA ILE A 60 11.35 5.54 -9.70
C ILE A 60 11.93 6.38 -10.85
N ASN A 61 13.26 6.32 -11.04
CA ASN A 61 13.91 6.96 -12.17
C ASN A 61 13.58 6.25 -13.49
N PRO A 62 13.74 6.92 -14.66
CA PRO A 62 13.50 6.30 -15.96
C PRO A 62 14.31 5.03 -16.26
N ASP A 63 15.39 4.79 -15.52
CA ASP A 63 16.19 3.57 -15.62
C ASP A 63 15.50 2.32 -15.03
N GLY A 64 14.40 2.50 -14.28
CA GLY A 64 13.66 1.45 -13.59
C GLY A 64 14.45 0.76 -12.47
N LYS A 65 15.57 1.33 -12.03
CA LYS A 65 16.54 0.72 -11.12
C LYS A 65 16.91 1.59 -9.94
N THR A 66 16.87 2.91 -10.11
CA THR A 66 17.24 3.86 -9.07
C THR A 66 16.03 4.66 -8.60
N LEU A 67 16.13 5.19 -7.38
CA LEU A 67 15.09 5.99 -6.75
C LEU A 67 15.59 7.42 -6.52
N PHE A 68 14.67 8.38 -6.56
CA PHE A 68 14.90 9.73 -6.05
C PHE A 68 13.82 10.11 -5.03
N LEU A 69 14.14 11.03 -4.12
CA LEU A 69 13.19 11.50 -3.10
C LEU A 69 12.08 12.32 -3.76
N ASN A 70 10.84 12.00 -3.41
CA ASN A 70 9.70 12.86 -3.72
C ASN A 70 9.84 14.16 -2.90
N PRO A 71 9.79 15.36 -3.52
CA PRO A 71 9.85 16.62 -2.77
C PRO A 71 8.60 16.88 -1.92
N TYR A 72 7.47 16.24 -2.23
CA TYR A 72 6.18 16.40 -1.54
C TYR A 72 5.59 15.07 -1.05
N PRO A 73 6.33 14.25 -0.27
CA PRO A 73 5.80 12.99 0.20
C PRO A 73 4.90 13.22 1.41
N TRP A 74 3.81 12.47 1.50
CA TRP A 74 2.88 12.59 2.64
C TRP A 74 3.48 12.07 3.94
N ASN A 75 4.46 11.18 3.85
CA ASN A 75 5.17 10.70 5.03
C ASN A 75 6.05 11.77 5.70
N LYS A 76 6.07 13.03 5.24
CA LYS A 76 6.64 14.13 6.05
C LYS A 76 5.93 14.28 7.39
N VAL A 77 4.60 14.10 7.41
CA VAL A 77 3.77 14.44 8.58
C VAL A 77 2.97 13.26 9.14
N ALA A 78 3.01 12.08 8.52
CA ALA A 78 2.24 10.91 8.93
C ALA A 78 2.98 9.60 8.64
N ASN A 79 2.63 8.56 9.40
CA ASN A 79 2.97 7.18 9.07
C ASN A 79 2.04 6.71 7.94
N MET A 80 2.59 6.41 6.77
CA MET A 80 1.84 5.98 5.59
C MET A 80 1.81 4.46 5.51
N LEU A 81 0.63 3.86 5.69
CA LEU A 81 0.39 2.44 5.47
C LEU A 81 -0.26 2.24 4.10
N LEU A 82 0.51 1.71 3.15
CA LEU A 82 0.00 1.35 1.83
C LEU A 82 -0.35 -0.12 1.81
N LEU A 83 -1.57 -0.45 1.39
CA LEU A 83 -2.08 -1.80 1.38
C LEU A 83 -2.51 -2.20 -0.02
N ASP A 84 -1.92 -3.27 -0.56
CA ASP A 84 -2.39 -3.88 -1.79
C ASP A 84 -3.65 -4.70 -1.48
N SER A 85 -4.82 -4.08 -1.63
CA SER A 85 -6.09 -4.67 -1.23
C SER A 85 -6.74 -5.50 -2.35
N LEU A 86 -7.42 -6.56 -1.91
CA LEU A 86 -7.81 -7.79 -2.61
C LEU A 86 -6.65 -8.76 -2.84
N ALA A 87 -6.95 -10.05 -2.65
CA ALA A 87 -6.01 -11.12 -2.95
C ALA A 87 -5.65 -11.13 -4.45
N GLY A 88 -4.35 -11.17 -4.77
CA GLY A 88 -3.85 -11.14 -6.15
C GLY A 88 -3.48 -9.75 -6.70
N VAL A 89 -3.70 -8.67 -5.93
CA VAL A 89 -3.27 -7.31 -6.31
C VAL A 89 -1.83 -7.06 -5.88
N GLY A 90 -1.01 -6.52 -6.79
CA GLY A 90 0.39 -6.20 -6.50
C GLY A 90 1.15 -7.40 -5.96
N TYR A 91 1.63 -7.31 -4.72
CA TYR A 91 2.30 -8.43 -4.05
C TYR A 91 1.37 -9.32 -3.21
N SER A 92 0.10 -8.95 -3.01
CA SER A 92 -0.86 -9.74 -2.21
C SER A 92 -1.14 -11.10 -2.85
N TYR A 93 -1.12 -12.17 -2.06
CA TYR A 93 -1.24 -13.55 -2.56
C TYR A 93 -2.68 -13.91 -2.95
N PRO A 94 -2.91 -14.56 -4.11
CA PRO A 94 -4.22 -15.08 -4.49
C PRO A 94 -4.61 -16.29 -3.64
N ASN A 95 -5.92 -16.59 -3.60
CA ASN A 95 -6.47 -17.79 -2.96
C ASN A 95 -5.84 -19.07 -3.56
N LYS A 96 -5.75 -20.15 -2.78
CA LYS A 96 -5.28 -21.48 -3.22
C LYS A 96 -5.99 -22.00 -4.49
N THR A 97 -7.23 -21.59 -4.72
CA THR A 97 -8.03 -21.98 -5.89
C THR A 97 -7.74 -21.13 -7.13
N GLY A 98 -6.96 -20.05 -7.01
CA GLY A 98 -6.72 -19.09 -8.09
C GLY A 98 -7.95 -18.26 -8.48
N GLU A 99 -9.06 -18.40 -7.74
CA GLU A 99 -10.28 -17.66 -8.06
C GLU A 99 -10.15 -16.19 -7.63
N PRO A 100 -10.51 -15.24 -8.51
CA PRO A 100 -10.52 -13.83 -8.18
C PRO A 100 -11.52 -13.58 -7.04
N GLU A 101 -11.11 -12.75 -6.07
CA GLU A 101 -11.99 -12.34 -4.99
C GLU A 101 -13.17 -11.56 -5.58
N ALA A 102 -14.40 -12.03 -5.34
CA ALA A 102 -15.59 -11.30 -5.72
C ALA A 102 -15.59 -9.95 -4.99
N ILE A 103 -15.70 -8.85 -5.74
CA ILE A 103 -15.74 -7.51 -5.18
C ILE A 103 -16.99 -7.41 -4.31
N HIS A 104 -16.81 -7.56 -3.01
CA HIS A 104 -17.91 -7.41 -2.07
C HIS A 104 -18.18 -5.91 -1.92
N PRO A 105 -19.42 -5.43 -2.13
CA PRO A 105 -19.75 -3.99 -2.08
C PRO A 105 -19.51 -3.34 -0.70
N SER A 106 -19.18 -4.14 0.31
CA SER A 106 -18.88 -3.71 1.68
C SER A 106 -17.43 -3.24 1.90
N VAL A 107 -16.51 -3.49 0.95
CA VAL A 107 -15.09 -3.09 1.03
C VAL A 107 -14.76 -2.14 -0.13
N ILE A 108 -15.49 -1.04 -0.21
CA ILE A 108 -15.09 0.12 -1.01
C ILE A 108 -14.67 1.20 -0.02
N VAL A 109 -13.41 1.19 0.39
CA VAL A 109 -12.79 2.38 0.99
C VAL A 109 -12.15 3.15 -0.16
N SER A 110 -12.99 3.91 -0.87
CA SER A 110 -12.51 4.89 -1.83
C SER A 110 -12.20 6.15 -1.05
N VAL A 111 -10.92 6.43 -0.82
CA VAL A 111 -10.48 7.82 -0.63
C VAL A 111 -10.18 8.33 -2.04
N THR A 112 -11.20 8.83 -2.72
CA THR A 112 -10.95 9.71 -3.87
C THR A 112 -10.29 10.97 -3.33
N ALA A 113 -9.08 11.27 -3.83
CA ALA A 113 -8.58 12.64 -3.82
C ALA A 113 -9.47 13.53 -4.70
#